data_AF-A0A957J744-F1
#
_entry.id   AF-A0A957J744-F1
#
_cell.length_a   1.000
_cell.length_b   1.000
_cell.length_c   1.000
_cell.angle_alpha   90.00
_cell.angle_beta   90.00
_cell.angle_gamma   90.00
#
_symmetry.space_group_name_H-M   'P 1'
#
loop_
_entity.id
_entity.type
_entity.pdbx_description
1 polymer ?
#
loop_
_entity_poly.entity_id
_entity_poly.type
_entity_poly.pdbx_seq_one_letter_code
_entity_poly.pdbx_strand_id
1 'polypeptide(L)'
;RITSPQPGESLSGVLPIVGTASFSPEQVQFYKIELGVPQGDGSDPNNVQWFTLGEISDVPVVNGQLETLYASGLPAGSYYLRLILVQWDGNYVGEPYTIPIQVSG
;
A
#
# COMPACT_ATOMS: atom_id res chain seq x y z
N ARG A 1 7.21 4.53 4.51
CA ARG A 1 6.55 3.89 5.67
C ARG A 1 5.10 4.33 5.73
N ILE A 2 4.17 3.41 6.02
CA ILE A 2 2.76 3.71 6.32
C ILE A 2 2.60 3.88 7.84
N THR A 3 1.82 4.88 8.25
CA THR A 3 1.52 5.19 9.66
C THR A 3 0.02 5.20 9.97
N SER A 4 -0.84 5.25 8.95
CA SER A 4 -2.27 4.93 9.08
C SER A 4 -2.73 4.34 7.74
N PRO A 5 -3.47 3.23 7.74
CA PRO A 5 -3.91 2.45 8.91
C PRO A 5 -2.74 1.77 9.64
N GLN A 6 -2.98 1.34 10.88
CA GLN A 6 -2.06 0.50 11.67
C GLN A 6 -2.12 -0.96 11.20
N PRO A 7 -1.05 -1.74 11.39
CA PRO A 7 -1.06 -3.18 11.11
C PRO A 7 -2.23 -3.90 11.81
N GLY A 8 -3.07 -4.58 11.03
CA GLY A 8 -4.21 -5.37 11.51
C GLY A 8 -5.46 -4.54 11.88
N GLU A 9 -5.44 -3.22 11.65
CA GLU A 9 -6.59 -2.35 11.91
C GLU A 9 -7.80 -2.79 11.06
N SER A 10 -8.99 -2.74 11.67
CA SER A 10 -10.25 -3.01 10.98
C SER A 10 -10.80 -1.73 10.36
N LEU A 11 -11.03 -1.77 9.05
CA LEU A 11 -11.27 -0.63 8.19
C LEU A 11 -12.64 -0.76 7.53
N SER A 12 -13.38 0.33 7.47
CA SER A 12 -14.63 0.45 6.72
C SER A 12 -14.74 1.85 6.12
N GLY A 13 -15.47 1.97 5.00
CA GLY A 13 -15.68 3.26 4.32
C GLY A 13 -14.52 3.68 3.42
N VAL A 14 -14.31 5.00 3.32
CA VAL A 14 -13.25 5.62 2.51
C VAL A 14 -12.27 6.31 3.45
N LEU A 15 -11.01 5.88 3.42
CA LEU A 15 -10.02 6.24 4.43
C LEU A 15 -8.71 6.69 3.76
N PRO A 16 -8.04 7.73 4.26
CA PRO A 16 -6.72 8.10 3.76
C PRO A 16 -5.67 7.07 4.23
N ILE A 17 -4.73 6.75 3.36
CA ILE A 17 -3.48 6.08 3.72
C ILE A 17 -2.46 7.18 4.01
N VAL A 18 -1.98 7.25 5.24
CA VAL A 18 -1.05 8.29 5.71
C VAL A 18 0.32 7.69 5.98
N GLY A 19 1.37 8.42 5.63
CA GLY A 19 2.74 8.01 5.92
C GLY A 19 3.79 8.93 5.31
N THR A 20 4.95 8.34 5.04
CA THR A 20 6.11 9.03 4.47
C THR A 20 6.68 8.20 3.32
N ALA A 21 6.74 8.80 2.14
CA ALA A 21 7.47 8.37 0.96
C ALA A 21 8.50 9.48 0.65
N SER A 22 9.65 9.41 1.32
CA SER A 22 10.74 10.37 1.13
C SER A 22 11.85 9.73 0.31
N PHE A 23 12.23 10.39 -0.78
CA PHE A 23 13.25 9.91 -1.72
C PHE A 23 13.87 11.08 -2.48
N SER A 24 15.06 10.87 -3.04
CA SER A 24 15.65 11.77 -4.03
C SER A 24 15.10 11.44 -5.42
N PRO A 25 14.53 12.40 -6.17
CA PRO A 25 14.03 12.17 -7.54
C PRO A 25 15.11 11.70 -8.53
N GLU A 26 16.39 11.94 -8.23
CA GLU A 26 17.51 11.44 -9.04
C GLU A 26 17.68 9.92 -8.96
N GLN A 27 17.20 9.31 -7.87
CA GLN A 27 17.35 7.87 -7.58
C GLN A 27 16.02 7.13 -7.77
N VAL A 28 14.92 7.75 -7.38
CA VAL A 28 13.58 7.18 -7.40
C VAL A 28 12.73 7.93 -8.40
N GLN A 29 12.11 7.20 -9.31
CA GLN A 29 11.21 7.74 -10.31
C GLN A 29 9.85 8.08 -9.69
N PHE A 30 9.30 7.17 -8.88
CA PHE A 30 8.01 7.36 -8.22
C PHE A 30 7.84 6.41 -7.03
N TYR A 31 6.85 6.69 -6.21
CA TYR A 31 6.28 5.72 -5.29
C TYR A 31 4.88 5.29 -5.74
N LYS A 32 4.45 4.12 -5.27
CA LYS A 32 3.07 3.64 -5.42
C LYS A 32 2.61 2.90 -4.18
N ILE A 33 1.30 2.88 -3.99
CA ILE A 33 0.63 2.03 -3.00
C ILE A 33 -0.01 0.86 -3.73
N GLU A 34 0.11 -0.34 -3.17
CA GLU A 34 -0.58 -1.52 -3.68
C GLU A 34 -1.41 -2.20 -2.60
N LEU A 35 -2.57 -2.71 -3.00
CA LEU A 35 -3.42 -3.61 -2.24
C LEU A 35 -3.07 -5.05 -2.59
N GLY A 36 -2.69 -5.81 -1.57
CA GLY A 36 -2.48 -7.25 -1.66
C GLY A 36 -3.74 -8.00 -1.29
N VAL A 37 -4.24 -8.82 -2.21
CA VAL A 37 -5.39 -9.71 -2.05
C VAL A 37 -4.89 -11.15 -1.94
N PRO A 38 -4.98 -11.80 -0.76
CA PRO A 38 -4.69 -13.21 -0.63
C PRO A 38 -5.52 -14.04 -1.61
N GLN A 39 -4.91 -15.03 -2.25
CA GLN A 39 -5.58 -15.92 -3.20
C GLN A 39 -5.91 -17.26 -2.53
N GLY A 40 -6.87 -17.99 -3.11
CA GLY A 40 -7.31 -19.28 -2.56
C GLY A 40 -8.03 -19.12 -1.22
N ASP A 41 -7.72 -19.99 -0.25
CA ASP A 41 -8.27 -19.92 1.10
C ASP A 41 -7.55 -18.90 2.02
N GLY A 42 -6.56 -18.18 1.48
CA GLY A 42 -5.78 -17.18 2.20
C GLY A 42 -4.78 -17.75 3.22
N SER A 43 -4.56 -19.06 3.23
CA SER A 43 -3.62 -19.72 4.16
C SER A 43 -2.15 -19.59 3.75
N ASP A 44 -1.86 -19.41 2.46
CA ASP A 44 -0.50 -19.17 1.96
C ASP A 44 -0.21 -17.67 1.87
N PRO A 45 0.64 -17.12 2.76
CA PRO A 45 0.99 -15.71 2.74
C PRO A 45 1.83 -15.30 1.53
N ASN A 46 2.35 -16.24 0.75
CA ASN A 46 3.11 -15.96 -0.48
C ASN A 46 2.23 -15.90 -1.72
N ASN A 47 0.98 -16.37 -1.62
CA ASN A 47 0.03 -16.35 -2.72
C ASN A 47 -0.86 -15.10 -2.64
N VAL A 48 -0.25 -13.94 -2.89
CA VAL A 48 -0.91 -12.64 -2.84
C VAL A 48 -0.87 -11.98 -4.21
N GLN A 49 -2.05 -11.60 -4.71
CA GLN A 49 -2.17 -10.79 -5.91
C GLN A 49 -2.12 -9.30 -5.54
N TRP A 50 -1.28 -8.54 -6.22
CA TRP A 50 -1.06 -7.13 -5.93
C TRP A 50 -1.70 -6.24 -6.99
N PHE A 51 -2.41 -5.21 -6.54
CA PHE A 51 -3.05 -4.22 -7.40
C PHE A 51 -2.61 -2.82 -6.99
N THR A 52 -2.18 -2.00 -7.95
CA THR A 52 -1.89 -0.58 -7.67
C THR A 52 -3.19 0.15 -7.32
N LEU A 53 -3.16 0.86 -6.18
CA LEU A 53 -4.22 1.77 -5.78
C LEU A 53 -3.94 3.14 -6.38
N GLY A 54 -4.96 3.75 -6.96
CA GLY A 54 -4.87 5.10 -7.52
C GLY A 54 -3.81 5.20 -8.61
N GLU A 55 -3.00 6.26 -8.53
CA GLU A 55 -1.94 6.56 -9.48
C GLU A 55 -0.56 6.43 -8.82
N ILE A 56 0.49 6.37 -9.65
CA ILE A 56 1.87 6.52 -9.17
C ILE A 56 2.13 7.99 -8.84
N SER A 57 3.03 8.28 -7.90
CA SER A 57 3.38 9.65 -7.51
C SER A 57 4.89 9.86 -7.49
N ASP A 58 5.35 10.87 -8.21
CA ASP A 58 6.75 11.31 -8.27
C ASP A 58 7.08 12.42 -7.25
N VAL A 59 6.08 12.88 -6.49
CA VAL A 59 6.24 13.92 -5.47
C VAL A 59 6.47 13.29 -4.10
N PRO A 60 7.61 13.54 -3.42
CA PRO A 60 7.84 13.02 -2.08
C PRO A 60 6.81 13.52 -1.07
N VAL A 61 6.40 12.64 -0.16
CA VAL A 61 5.44 12.94 0.91
C VAL A 61 6.06 12.64 2.27
N VAL A 62 5.90 13.54 3.24
CA VAL A 62 6.37 13.37 4.62
C VAL A 62 5.21 13.58 5.59
N ASN A 63 4.90 12.56 6.39
CA ASN A 63 3.80 12.55 7.37
C ASN A 63 2.46 13.04 6.80
N GLY A 64 2.20 12.68 5.54
CA GLY A 64 1.06 13.15 4.77
C GLY A 64 0.27 12.00 4.14
N GLN A 65 -0.78 12.36 3.41
CA GLN A 65 -1.57 11.39 2.66
C GLN A 65 -0.76 10.85 1.47
N LEU A 66 -0.64 9.53 1.38
CA LEU A 66 0.02 8.82 0.31
C LEU A 66 -0.97 8.40 -0.79
N GLU A 67 -2.17 7.96 -0.40
CA GLU A 67 -3.27 7.54 -1.28
C GLU A 67 -4.59 7.45 -0.49
N THR A 68 -5.71 7.17 -1.14
CA THR A 68 -7.04 6.90 -0.55
C THR A 68 -7.40 5.42 -0.72
N LEU A 69 -7.79 4.77 0.38
CA LEU A 69 -8.36 3.42 0.39
C LEU A 69 -9.88 3.48 0.36
N TYR A 70 -10.49 2.88 -0.66
CA TYR A 70 -11.94 2.70 -0.76
C TYR A 70 -12.34 1.32 -0.21
N ALA A 71 -12.22 1.14 1.11
CA ALA A 71 -12.51 -0.14 1.78
C ALA A 71 -13.97 -0.59 1.60
N SER A 72 -14.90 0.35 1.44
CA SER A 72 -16.31 0.04 1.14
C SER A 72 -16.55 -0.70 -0.17
N GLY A 73 -15.59 -0.67 -1.10
CA GLY A 73 -15.64 -1.43 -2.35
C GLY A 73 -15.05 -2.84 -2.26
N LEU A 74 -14.51 -3.22 -1.11
CA LEU A 74 -13.83 -4.50 -0.90
C LEU A 74 -14.73 -5.44 -0.07
N PRO A 75 -14.78 -6.74 -0.40
CA PRO A 75 -15.35 -7.74 0.51
C PRO A 75 -14.65 -7.73 1.87
N ALA A 76 -15.40 -8.01 2.93
CA ALA A 76 -14.82 -8.17 4.26
C ALA A 76 -13.78 -9.31 4.27
N GLY A 77 -12.63 -9.08 4.90
CA GLY A 77 -11.53 -10.02 4.93
C GLY A 77 -10.15 -9.40 5.08
N SER A 78 -9.14 -10.27 5.13
CA SER A 78 -7.74 -9.90 5.31
C SER A 78 -7.11 -9.40 4.02
N TYR A 79 -6.41 -8.27 4.09
CA TYR A 79 -5.64 -7.72 2.97
C TYR A 79 -4.28 -7.24 3.43
N TYR A 80 -3.45 -6.84 2.48
CA TYR A 80 -2.19 -6.16 2.74
C TYR A 80 -2.17 -4.80 2.05
N LEU A 81 -1.50 -3.83 2.66
CA LEU A 81 -1.10 -2.60 1.98
C LEU A 81 0.42 -2.57 1.92
N ARG A 82 0.98 -2.18 0.76
CA ARG A 82 2.41 -1.92 0.66
C ARG A 82 2.72 -0.60 -0.03
N LEU A 83 3.73 0.08 0.49
CA LEU A 83 4.38 1.22 -0.14
C LEU A 83 5.65 0.73 -0.84
N ILE A 84 5.80 1.10 -2.10
CA ILE A 84 6.96 0.77 -2.94
C ILE A 84 7.56 2.05 -3.47
N LEU A 85 8.89 2.16 -3.43
CA LEU A 85 9.65 3.17 -4.16
C LEU A 85 10.30 2.48 -5.38
N VAL A 86 10.11 3.05 -6.57
CA VAL A 86 10.57 2.49 -7.84
C VAL A 86 11.65 3.38 -8.44
N GLN A 87 12.79 2.77 -8.78
CA GLN A 87 13.92 3.43 -9.42
C GLN A 87 13.71 3.55 -10.93
N TRP A 88 14.54 4.37 -11.60
CA TRP A 88 14.46 4.62 -13.04
C TRP A 88 14.71 3.38 -13.92
N ASP A 89 15.36 2.35 -13.38
CA ASP A 89 15.56 1.06 -14.05
C ASP A 89 14.39 0.07 -13.82
N GLY A 90 13.35 0.51 -13.10
CA GLY A 90 12.17 -0.28 -12.75
C GLY A 90 12.36 -1.16 -11.51
N ASN A 91 13.55 -1.21 -10.91
CA ASN A 91 13.79 -1.95 -9.67
C ASN A 91 13.25 -1.21 -8.45
N TYR A 92 13.01 -1.95 -7.36
CA TYR A 92 12.55 -1.35 -6.11
C TYR A 92 13.71 -0.82 -5.28
N VAL A 93 13.46 0.20 -4.46
CA VAL A 93 14.41 0.59 -3.40
C VAL A 93 14.21 -0.34 -2.21
N GLY A 94 15.04 -1.38 -2.13
CA GLY A 94 14.92 -2.39 -1.09
C GLY A 94 13.57 -3.10 -1.10
N GLU A 95 13.20 -3.66 0.06
CA GLU A 95 11.94 -4.37 0.22
C GLU A 95 10.75 -3.40 0.39
N PRO A 96 9.58 -3.68 -0.23
CA PRO A 96 8.36 -2.92 0.00
C PRO A 96 7.96 -2.87 1.48
N TYR A 97 7.57 -1.67 1.95
CA TYR A 97 7.02 -1.54 3.30
C TYR A 97 5.58 -2.04 3.33
N THR A 98 5.36 -3.22 3.90
CA THR A 98 4.07 -3.93 3.87
C THR A 98 3.44 -4.03 5.25
N ILE A 99 2.12 -3.82 5.35
CA ILE A 99 1.34 -4.02 6.56
C ILE A 99 0.08 -4.86 6.26
N PRO A 100 -0.34 -5.75 7.17
CA PRO A 100 -1.66 -6.36 7.08
C PRO A 100 -2.74 -5.35 7.47
N ILE A 101 -3.94 -5.49 6.92
CA ILE A 101 -5.16 -4.76 7.30
C ILE A 101 -6.36 -5.70 7.29
N GLN A 102 -7.44 -5.29 7.94
CA GLN A 102 -8.72 -5.98 7.87
C GLN A 102 -9.82 -5.07 7.31
N VAL A 103 -10.60 -5.56 6.36
CA VAL A 103 -11.82 -4.86 5.92
C VAL A 103 -13.02 -5.43 6.68
N SER A 104 -13.76 -4.55 7.37
CA SER A 104 -15.07 -4.87 7.92
C SER A 104 -16.17 -4.46 6.93
N GLY A 105 -17.21 -5.30 6.87
CA GLY A 105 -18.42 -5.04 6.07
C GLY A 105 -19.42 -4.14 6.79
#